data_AF-A0A6J5UMA9-F1
#
_entry.id   AF-A0A6J5UMA9-F1
#
_cell.length_a   1.000
_cell.length_b   1.000
_cell.length_c   1.000
_cell.angle_alpha   90.00
_cell.angle_beta   90.00
_cell.angle_gamma   90.00
#
_symmetry.space_group_name_H-M   'P 1'
#
loop_
_entity.id
_entity.type
_entity.pdbx_description
1 polymer ?
#
loop_
_entity_poly.entity_id
_entity_poly.type
_entity_poly.pdbx_seq_one_letter_code
_entity_poly.pdbx_strand_id
1 'polypeptide(L)'
;MKQYGVSEQETVDVFKKQIMDLWEDINEEFLRPTAVPMPVLKRVLNLTRVADLLYKGEDGFTRVGKVTKDSVASVYINPVPL
;
A
#
# COMPACT_ATOMS: atom_id res chain seq x y z
N MET A 1 20.15 7.94 1.54
CA MET A 1 21.60 7.94 1.26
C MET A 1 22.20 9.35 1.20
N LYS A 2 22.16 10.08 0.06
CA LYS A 2 22.91 11.35 -0.12
C LYS A 2 22.68 12.42 0.96
N GLN A 3 21.43 12.62 1.39
CA GLN A 3 21.09 13.64 2.39
C GLN A 3 21.72 13.39 3.77
N TYR A 4 21.85 12.13 4.16
CA TYR A 4 22.29 11.74 5.51
C TYR A 4 23.61 10.95 5.51
N GLY A 5 24.22 10.71 4.34
CA GLY A 5 25.44 9.92 4.19
C GLY A 5 25.31 8.43 4.54
N VAL A 6 24.09 7.92 4.72
CA VAL A 6 23.82 6.54 5.17
C VAL A 6 23.72 5.54 4.01
N SER A 7 23.82 4.26 4.32
CA SER A 7 23.71 3.15 3.36
C SER A 7 22.31 3.04 2.74
N GLU A 8 22.21 2.29 1.64
CA GLU A 8 20.93 1.98 1.00
C GLU A 8 20.00 1.21 1.95
N GLN A 9 20.54 0.18 2.62
CA GLN A 9 19.78 -0.66 3.54
C GLN A 9 19.19 0.17 4.70
N GLU A 10 20.00 1.02 5.34
CA GLU A 10 19.52 1.92 6.39
C GLU A 10 18.45 2.89 5.86
N THR A 11 18.64 3.39 4.63
CA THR A 11 17.64 4.26 3.98
C THR A 11 16.31 3.53 3.80
N VAL A 12 16.35 2.28 3.31
CA VAL A 12 15.17 1.44 3.11
C VAL A 12 14.47 1.16 4.44
N ASP A 13 15.21 0.84 5.50
CA ASP A 13 14.62 0.53 6.81
C ASP A 13 13.95 1.75 7.45
N VAL A 14 14.54 2.95 7.28
CA VAL A 14 13.89 4.22 7.69
C VAL A 14 12.60 4.46 6.92
N PHE A 15 12.58 4.27 5.60
CA PHE A 15 11.35 4.44 4.81
C PHE A 15 10.28 3.41 5.16
N LYS A 16 10.65 2.15 5.41
CA LYS A 16 9.71 1.14 5.90
C LYS A 16 9.08 1.55 7.22
N LYS A 17 9.88 2.07 8.16
CA LYS A 17 9.34 2.60 9.42
C LYS A 17 8.36 3.75 9.18
N GLN A 18 8.72 4.72 8.35
CA GLN A 18 7.84 5.83 8.00
C GLN A 18 6.52 5.37 7.36
N ILE A 19 6.57 4.35 6.49
CA ILE A 19 5.35 3.77 5.92
C ILE A 19 4.46 3.14 7.00
N MET A 20 5.04 2.45 7.99
CA MET A 20 4.26 1.90 9.11
C MET A 20 3.65 3.02 9.96
N ASP A 21 4.42 4.04 10.31
CA ASP A 21 3.93 5.20 11.07
C ASP A 21 2.77 5.89 10.31
N LEU A 22 2.88 6.06 8.98
CA LEU A 22 1.81 6.62 8.15
C LEU A 22 0.55 5.73 8.09
N TRP A 23 0.69 4.41 8.16
CA TRP A 23 -0.47 3.52 8.27
C TRP A 23 -1.17 3.66 9.63
N GLU A 24 -0.41 3.87 10.71
CA GLU A 24 -0.96 4.17 12.04
C GLU A 24 -1.73 5.50 12.02
N ASP A 25 -1.15 6.56 11.45
CA ASP A 25 -1.81 7.86 11.27
C ASP A 25 -3.15 7.74 10.52
N ILE A 26 -3.17 6.99 9.40
CA ILE A 26 -4.41 6.75 8.65
C ILE A 26 -5.45 6.07 9.53
N ASN A 27 -5.06 5.05 10.30
CA ASN A 27 -5.99 4.34 11.18
C ASN A 27 -6.54 5.24 12.29
N GLU A 28 -5.70 6.07 12.91
CA GLU A 28 -6.12 7.04 13.93
C GLU A 28 -7.10 8.07 13.38
N GLU A 29 -6.86 8.61 12.19
CA GLU A 29 -7.73 9.60 11.56
C GLU A 29 -9.10 9.01 11.20
N PHE A 30 -9.18 7.71 10.87
CA PHE A 30 -10.46 7.02 10.67
C PHE A 30 -11.28 6.84 11.96
N LEU A 31 -10.66 6.97 13.14
CA LEU A 31 -11.36 6.93 14.44
C LEU A 31 -11.90 8.30 14.85
N ARG A 32 -11.43 9.38 14.22
CA ARG A 32 -11.81 10.75 14.56
C ARG A 32 -13.10 11.16 13.82
N PRO A 33 -13.98 11.96 14.45
CA PRO A 33 -15.11 12.56 13.75
C PRO A 33 -14.63 13.41 12.56
N THR A 34 -15.28 13.25 11.42
CA THR A 34 -14.94 13.96 10.19
C THR A 34 -16.19 14.39 9.44
N ALA A 35 -16.12 15.51 8.74
CA ALA A 35 -17.21 16.00 7.89
C ALA A 35 -17.35 15.20 6.59
N VAL A 36 -16.36 14.39 6.23
CA VAL A 36 -16.35 13.61 4.99
C VAL A 36 -17.09 12.28 5.19
N PRO A 37 -18.04 11.90 4.31
CA PRO A 37 -18.70 10.62 4.41
C PRO A 37 -17.74 9.44 4.34
N MET A 38 -17.90 8.47 5.24
CA MET A 38 -17.10 7.25 5.31
C MET A 38 -16.96 6.49 3.97
N PRO A 39 -18.00 6.40 3.10
CA PRO A 39 -17.83 5.77 1.79
C PRO A 39 -16.80 6.47 0.88
N VAL A 40 -16.64 7.78 0.99
CA VAL A 40 -15.63 8.55 0.23
C VAL A 40 -14.24 8.26 0.77
N LEU A 41 -14.06 8.28 2.09
CA LEU A 41 -12.79 7.95 2.74
C LEU A 41 -12.33 6.52 2.42
N LYS A 42 -13.27 5.55 2.41
CA LYS A 42 -12.97 4.17 2.02
C LYS A 42 -12.44 4.05 0.60
N ARG A 43 -12.86 4.91 -0.34
CA ARG A 43 -12.29 4.91 -1.70
C ARG A 43 -10.82 5.30 -1.69
N VAL A 44 -10.47 6.38 -0.97
CA VAL A 44 -9.07 6.83 -0.83
C VAL A 44 -8.22 5.75 -0.15
N LEU A 45 -8.70 5.20 0.95
CA LEU A 45 -8.03 4.11 1.66
C LEU A 45 -7.78 2.88 0.76
N ASN A 46 -8.77 2.50 -0.05
CA ASN A 46 -8.61 1.39 -0.98
C ASN A 46 -7.61 1.70 -2.10
N LEU A 47 -7.51 2.94 -2.57
CA LEU A 47 -6.45 3.34 -3.52
C LEU A 47 -5.06 3.23 -2.89
N THR A 48 -4.89 3.67 -1.63
CA THR A 48 -3.62 3.51 -0.90
C THR A 48 -3.24 2.04 -0.76
N ARG A 49 -4.20 1.16 -0.45
CA ARG A 49 -3.97 -0.30 -0.37
C ARG A 49 -3.58 -0.91 -1.71
N VAL A 50 -4.14 -0.43 -2.82
CA VAL A 50 -3.74 -0.87 -4.16
C VAL A 50 -2.30 -0.46 -4.44
N ALA A 51 -1.88 0.74 -4.07
CA ALA A 51 -0.49 1.16 -4.21
C ALA A 51 0.47 0.25 -3.40
N ASP A 52 0.12 -0.07 -2.15
CA ASP A 52 0.91 -1.01 -1.34
C ASP A 52 1.02 -2.39 -2.00
N LEU A 53 -0.08 -2.93 -2.54
CA LEU A 53 -0.07 -4.19 -3.29
C LEU A 53 0.84 -4.14 -4.52
N LEU A 54 0.74 -3.07 -5.31
CA LEU A 54 1.47 -2.94 -6.58
C LEU A 54 2.98 -2.74 -6.38
N TYR A 55 3.41 -2.14 -5.27
CA TYR A 55 4.81 -1.79 -5.01
C TYR A 55 5.45 -2.58 -3.87
N LYS A 56 4.81 -3.65 -3.39
CA LYS A 56 5.33 -4.50 -2.30
C LYS A 56 6.68 -5.14 -2.60
N GLY A 57 7.02 -5.32 -3.87
CA GLY A 57 8.29 -5.90 -4.32
C GLY A 57 8.92 -5.03 -5.40
N GLU A 58 8.64 -5.36 -6.65
CA GLU A 58 9.03 -4.55 -7.80
C GLU A 58 7.89 -3.60 -8.21
N ASP A 59 8.10 -2.83 -9.27
CA ASP A 59 7.07 -2.00 -9.90
C ASP A 59 6.00 -2.88 -10.57
N GLY A 60 5.00 -3.32 -9.82
CA GLY A 60 3.91 -4.15 -10.31
C GLY A 60 2.91 -3.41 -11.20
N PHE A 61 3.02 -2.09 -11.35
CA PHE A 61 2.12 -1.28 -12.19
C PHE A 61 2.62 -1.19 -13.62
N THR A 62 3.87 -0.75 -13.83
CA THR A 62 4.44 -0.67 -15.19
C THR A 62 5.12 -1.97 -15.61
N ARG A 63 5.64 -2.75 -14.66
CA ARG A 63 6.32 -4.02 -14.88
C ARG A 63 5.56 -5.15 -14.19
N VAL A 64 4.44 -5.53 -14.80
CA VAL A 64 3.48 -6.48 -14.21
C VAL A 64 4.13 -7.83 -13.86
N GLY A 65 4.45 -8.01 -12.58
CA GLY A 65 5.05 -9.21 -12.01
C GLY A 65 4.03 -10.29 -11.66
N LYS A 66 4.53 -11.42 -11.14
CA LYS A 66 3.71 -12.57 -10.75
C LYS A 66 2.64 -12.21 -9.71
N VAL A 67 3.02 -11.45 -8.67
CA VAL A 67 2.11 -11.06 -7.58
C VAL A 67 0.89 -10.30 -8.11
N THR A 68 1.09 -9.32 -8.98
CA THR A 68 -0.02 -8.56 -9.59
C THR A 68 -0.90 -9.46 -10.46
N LYS A 69 -0.30 -10.32 -11.30
CA LYS A 69 -1.06 -11.26 -12.17
C LYS A 69 -1.91 -12.22 -11.34
N ASP A 70 -1.31 -12.84 -10.33
CA ASP A 70 -1.98 -13.80 -9.47
C ASP A 70 -3.11 -13.13 -8.66
N SER A 71 -2.91 -11.88 -8.22
CA SER A 71 -3.94 -11.09 -7.51
C SER A 71 -5.12 -10.71 -8.41
N VAL A 72 -4.86 -10.32 -9.66
CA VAL A 72 -5.93 -10.04 -10.63
C VAL A 72 -6.68 -11.32 -10.98
N ALA A 73 -5.95 -12.42 -11.20
CA ALA A 73 -6.56 -13.70 -11.51
C ALA A 73 -7.44 -14.21 -10.36
N SER A 74 -7.00 -14.08 -9.10
CA SER A 74 -7.79 -14.54 -7.95
C SER A 74 -9.09 -13.75 -7.73
N VAL A 75 -9.12 -12.47 -8.10
CA VAL A 75 -10.30 -11.62 -7.92
C VAL A 75 -11.26 -11.68 -9.11
N TYR A 76 -10.75 -11.80 -10.34
CA TYR A 76 -11.55 -11.61 -11.56
C TYR A 76 -11.64 -12.82 -12.48
N ILE A 77 -10.81 -13.85 -12.30
CA ILE A 77 -10.72 -14.98 -13.25
C ILE A 77 -11.05 -16.30 -12.55
N ASN A 78 -10.42 -16.57 -11.41
CA ASN A 78 -10.50 -17.84 -10.73
C ASN A 78 -11.67 -17.83 -9.73
N PRO A 79 -12.61 -18.79 -9.82
CA PRO A 79 -13.66 -18.92 -8.83
C PRO A 79 -13.10 -19.41 -7.50
N VAL A 80 -13.74 -19.02 -6.40
CA VAL A 80 -13.47 -19.61 -5.08
C VAL A 80 -13.99 -21.05 -5.09
N PRO A 81 -13.15 -22.06 -4.78
CA PRO A 81 -13.62 -23.45 -4.66
C PRO A 81 -14.74 -23.55 -3.63
N LEU A 82 -15.77 -24.34 -3.94
CA LEU A 82 -16.89 -24.65 -3.05
C LEU A 82 -16.53 -25.80 -2.10
#